data_AF-A0A7R9W9Q5-F1
#
_entry.id   AF-A0A7R9W9Q5-F1
#
_cell.length_a   1.000
_cell.length_b   1.000
_cell.length_c   1.000
_cell.angle_alpha   90.00
_cell.angle_beta   90.00
_cell.angle_gamma   90.00
#
_symmetry.space_group_name_H-M   'P 1'
#
loop_
_entity.id
_entity.type
_entity.pdbx_description
1 polymer ?
#
loop_
_entity_poly.entity_id
_entity_poly.type
_entity_poly.pdbx_seq_one_letter_code
_entity_poly.pdbx_strand_id
1 'polypeptide(L)'
;DYLYRFKEYNPRDPNSCLENVYQVGRIDLRTNAALALVNHLLQEPAFDELRTKEQLGYIVHCSVKTTGDDAKGLLVLIMSDSYDPVHLDERVEAFLVRFRTALVHMTK
;
A
#
# COMPACT_ATOMS: atom_id res chain seq x y z
N ASP A 1 -8.28 5.52 13.21
CA ASP A 1 -7.71 4.40 12.44
C ASP A 1 -8.21 3.07 12.97
N TYR A 2 -8.58 2.18 12.05
CA TYR A 2 -8.94 0.80 12.39
C TYR A 2 -7.71 -0.07 12.20
N LEU A 3 -7.28 -0.75 13.26
CA LEU A 3 -6.10 -1.61 13.25
C LEU A 3 -6.52 -3.01 13.68
N TYR A 4 -6.31 -3.98 12.79
CA TYR A 4 -6.53 -5.39 13.06
C TYR A 4 -5.20 -6.12 13.01
N ARG A 5 -4.86 -6.81 14.11
CA ARG A 5 -3.64 -7.62 14.20
C ARG A 5 -4.02 -9.01 14.68
N PHE A 6 -3.52 -10.02 14.00
CA PHE A 6 -3.63 -11.40 14.40
C PHE A 6 -2.31 -12.09 14.14
N LYS A 7 -2.04 -13.14 14.91
CA LYS A 7 -0.84 -13.96 14.70
C LYS A 7 -1.11 -14.92 13.54
N GLU A 8 -0.07 -15.19 12.75
CA GLU A 8 -0.11 -16.24 11.74
C GLU A 8 -0.52 -17.58 12.38
N TYR A 9 -1.45 -18.27 11.73
CA TYR A 9 -2.00 -19.54 12.19
C TYR A 9 -0.99 -20.68 12.07
N ASN A 10 -0.06 -20.58 11.11
CA ASN A 10 1.05 -21.51 10.95
C ASN A 10 2.30 -21.02 11.72
N PRO A 11 2.66 -21.63 12.86
CA PRO A 11 3.82 -21.17 13.64
C PRO A 11 5.18 -21.39 12.95
N ARG A 12 5.21 -22.13 11.83
CA ARG A 12 6.42 -22.38 11.03
C ARG A 12 6.56 -21.40 9.87
N ASP A 13 5.54 -20.60 9.59
CA ASP A 13 5.65 -19.56 8.58
C ASP A 13 6.37 -18.36 9.23
N PRO A 14 7.58 -18.01 8.75
CA PRO A 14 8.30 -16.86 9.29
C PRO A 14 7.73 -15.54 8.80
N ASN A 15 6.80 -15.56 7.84
CA ASN A 15 6.33 -14.35 7.19
C ASN A 15 5.44 -13.51 8.11
N SER A 16 5.58 -12.20 7.95
CA SER A 16 4.62 -11.20 8.36
C SER A 16 3.95 -10.59 7.12
N CYS A 17 2.77 -10.04 7.32
CA CYS A 17 2.01 -9.38 6.27
C CYS A 17 1.47 -8.04 6.77
N LEU A 18 1.61 -7.01 5.94
CA LEU A 18 0.97 -5.72 6.10
C LEU A 18 -0.05 -5.53 4.98
N GLU A 19 -1.26 -5.13 5.34
CA GLU A 19 -2.29 -4.70 4.40
C GLU A 19 -2.85 -3.32 4.80
N ASN A 20 -2.43 -2.27 4.11
CA ASN A 20 -2.95 -0.93 4.31
C ASN A 20 -4.00 -0.60 3.25
N VAL A 21 -5.22 -0.28 3.70
CA VAL A 21 -6.33 0.13 2.83
C VAL A 21 -6.71 1.57 3.13
N TYR A 22 -6.34 2.48 2.22
CA TYR A 22 -6.70 3.88 2.27
C TYR A 22 -8.04 4.07 1.55
N GLN A 23 -9.13 3.91 2.30
CA GLN A 23 -10.48 3.98 1.75
C GLN A 23 -10.86 5.41 1.35
N VAL A 24 -11.32 5.57 0.11
CA VAL A 24 -11.87 6.82 -0.44
C VAL A 24 -13.40 6.85 -0.30
N GLY A 25 -14.04 5.68 -0.25
CA GLY A 25 -15.50 5.53 -0.10
C GLY A 25 -16.18 5.27 -1.45
N ARG A 26 -17.46 5.64 -1.57
CA ARG A 26 -18.19 5.56 -2.85
C ARG A 26 -17.62 6.59 -3.81
N ILE A 27 -17.39 6.18 -5.05
CA ILE A 27 -16.72 7.02 -6.05
C ILE A 27 -17.65 7.34 -7.22
N ASP A 28 -17.53 8.56 -7.73
CA ASP A 28 -18.08 8.92 -9.03
C ASP A 28 -17.06 8.63 -10.15
N LEU A 29 -17.42 8.96 -11.40
CA LEU A 29 -16.54 8.76 -12.55
C LEU A 29 -15.18 9.48 -12.39
N ARG A 30 -15.19 10.70 -11.84
CA ARG A 30 -13.99 11.52 -11.68
C ARG A 30 -13.07 10.94 -10.61
N THR A 31 -13.60 10.61 -9.45
CA THR A 31 -12.84 10.01 -8.36
C THR A 31 -12.32 8.62 -8.75
N ASN A 32 -13.09 7.83 -9.52
CA ASN A 32 -12.61 6.56 -10.04
C ASN A 32 -11.45 6.72 -11.01
N ALA A 33 -11.51 7.68 -11.94
CA ALA A 33 -10.42 7.97 -12.85
C ALA A 33 -9.18 8.49 -12.11
N ALA A 34 -9.36 9.37 -11.13
CA ALA A 34 -8.26 9.89 -10.31
C ALA A 34 -7.60 8.78 -9.49
N LEU A 35 -8.37 7.91 -8.83
CA LEU A 35 -7.86 6.78 -8.07
C LEU A 35 -7.09 5.79 -8.96
N ALA A 36 -7.60 5.49 -10.15
CA ALA A 36 -6.92 4.65 -11.13
C ALA A 36 -5.58 5.27 -11.59
N LEU A 37 -5.56 6.58 -11.85
CA LEU A 37 -4.34 7.30 -12.24
C LEU A 37 -3.31 7.32 -11.10
N VAL A 38 -3.72 7.63 -9.87
CA VAL A 38 -2.84 7.58 -8.70
C VAL A 38 -2.28 6.18 -8.51
N ASN A 39 -3.12 5.14 -8.60
CA ASN A 39 -2.66 3.76 -8.50
C ASN A 39 -1.63 3.40 -9.59
N HIS A 40 -1.83 3.86 -10.82
CA HIS A 40 -0.89 3.64 -11.92
C HIS A 40 0.47 4.29 -11.65
N LEU A 41 0.47 5.56 -11.21
CA LEU A 41 1.69 6.31 -10.88
C LEU A 41 2.42 5.75 -9.65
N LEU A 42 1.69 5.10 -8.73
CA LEU A 42 2.25 4.55 -7.50
C LEU A 42 3.03 3.24 -7.72
N GLN A 43 2.66 2.43 -8.72
CA GLN A 43 3.18 1.06 -8.89
C GLN A 43 4.71 1.00 -8.91
N GLU A 44 5.33 1.78 -9.80
CA GLU A 44 6.78 1.73 -10.01
C GLU A 44 7.55 2.32 -8.83
N PRO A 45 7.21 3.51 -8.30
CA PRO A 45 7.89 4.07 -7.13
C PRO A 45 7.75 3.21 -5.88
N ALA A 46 6.59 2.60 -5.65
CA ALA A 46 6.38 1.71 -4.50
C ALA A 46 7.25 0.44 -4.62
N PHE A 47 7.32 -0.14 -5.82
CA PHE A 47 8.18 -1.29 -6.07
C PHE A 47 9.66 -0.91 -5.92
N ASP A 48 10.12 0.15 -6.59
CA ASP A 48 11.52 0.56 -6.50
C ASP A 48 11.95 0.88 -5.07
N GLU A 49 11.16 1.67 -4.34
CA GLU A 49 11.52 2.08 -2.99
C GLU A 49 11.39 0.95 -1.97
N LEU A 50 10.20 0.34 -1.86
CA LEU A 50 9.91 -0.62 -0.79
C LEU A 50 10.49 -2.01 -1.10
N ARG A 51 10.48 -2.43 -2.37
CA ARG A 51 10.93 -3.78 -2.79
C ARG A 51 12.41 -3.81 -3.18
N THR A 52 12.89 -2.82 -3.94
CA THR A 52 14.26 -2.85 -4.49
C THR A 52 15.27 -2.19 -3.55
N LYS A 53 15.00 -0.97 -3.08
CA LYS A 53 15.94 -0.18 -2.26
C LYS A 53 15.91 -0.57 -0.78
N GLU A 54 14.72 -0.63 -0.19
CA GLU A 54 14.56 -0.92 1.24
C GLU A 54 14.47 -2.43 1.53
N GLN A 55 14.20 -3.24 0.50
CA GLN A 55 14.12 -4.71 0.58
C GLN A 55 13.17 -5.22 1.69
N LEU A 56 12.03 -4.55 1.86
CA LEU A 56 11.12 -4.81 2.98
C LEU A 56 10.39 -6.15 2.89
N GLY A 57 10.28 -6.72 1.71
CA GLY A 57 9.57 -7.96 1.49
C GLY A 57 9.78 -8.48 0.09
N TYR A 58 9.47 -9.75 -0.15
CA TYR A 58 9.57 -10.34 -1.48
C TYR A 58 8.37 -9.97 -2.36
N ILE A 59 7.21 -9.72 -1.73
CA ILE A 59 6.01 -9.17 -2.35
C ILE A 59 5.79 -7.75 -1.83
N VAL A 60 5.71 -6.81 -2.77
CA VAL A 60 5.19 -5.46 -2.58
C VAL A 60 4.20 -5.22 -3.70
N HIS A 61 2.95 -4.97 -3.36
CA HIS A 61 1.86 -4.82 -4.31
C HIS A 61 0.99 -3.63 -3.96
N CYS A 62 0.66 -2.83 -4.98
CA CYS A 62 -0.32 -1.77 -4.87
C CYS A 62 -1.49 -2.05 -5.81
N SER A 63 -2.72 -1.75 -5.40
CA SER A 63 -3.88 -1.84 -6.29
C SER A 63 -5.05 -0.99 -5.81
N VAL A 64 -6.09 -0.91 -6.64
CA VAL A 64 -7.39 -0.38 -6.20
C VAL A 64 -8.20 -1.54 -5.62
N LYS A 65 -8.53 -1.48 -4.33
CA LYS A 65 -9.37 -2.45 -3.65
C LYS A 65 -10.82 -1.94 -3.58
N THR A 66 -11.76 -2.85 -3.82
CA THR A 66 -13.20 -2.61 -3.58
C THR A 66 -13.61 -3.38 -2.33
N THR A 67 -14.29 -2.71 -1.40
CA THR A 67 -14.71 -3.25 -0.11
C THR A 67 -16.22 -3.02 0.06
N GLY A 68 -16.94 -4.05 0.51
CA GLY A 68 -18.40 -4.01 0.60
C GLY A 68 -19.05 -3.82 -0.78
N ASP A 69 -20.18 -3.13 -0.81
CA ASP A 69 -20.98 -3.01 -2.04
C ASP A 69 -20.37 -2.04 -3.06
N ASP A 70 -19.79 -0.90 -2.63
CA ASP A 70 -19.38 0.18 -3.54
C ASP A 70 -18.16 1.01 -3.08
N ALA A 71 -17.56 0.71 -1.92
CA ALA A 71 -16.45 1.53 -1.42
C ALA A 71 -15.13 1.12 -2.08
N LYS A 72 -14.38 2.08 -2.63
CA LYS A 72 -13.04 1.83 -3.15
C LYS A 72 -11.96 2.50 -2.30
N GLY A 73 -10.75 1.96 -2.38
CA GLY A 73 -9.57 2.48 -1.72
C GLY A 73 -8.29 2.06 -2.43
N LEU A 74 -7.19 2.69 -2.05
CA LEU A 74 -5.86 2.26 -2.44
C LEU A 74 -5.38 1.19 -1.47
N LEU A 75 -4.86 0.08 -2.00
CA LEU A 75 -4.24 -0.99 -1.25
C LEU A 75 -2.72 -0.91 -1.38
N VAL A 76 -2.01 -1.05 -0.27
CA VAL A 76 -0.58 -1.40 -0.23
C VAL A 76 -0.45 -2.69 0.57
N LEU A 77 0.11 -3.73 -0.06
CA LEU A 77 0.31 -5.06 0.50
C LEU A 77 1.81 -5.38 0.50
N ILE A 78 2.34 -5.78 1.65
CA ILE A 78 3.73 -6.26 1.77
C ILE A 78 3.73 -7.59 2.50
N MET A 79 4.44 -8.58 1.94
CA MET A 79 4.82 -9.80 2.67
C MET A 79 6.33 -9.85 2.88
N SER A 80 6.72 -10.01 4.13
CA SER A 80 8.10 -9.95 4.59
C SER A 80 8.45 -11.20 5.40
N ASP A 81 9.65 -11.73 5.25
CA ASP A 81 10.21 -12.77 6.12
C ASP A 81 11.14 -12.20 7.21
N SER A 82 11.36 -10.88 7.19
CA SER A 82 12.45 -10.22 7.93
C SER A 82 11.97 -9.07 8.83
N TYR A 83 10.83 -8.46 8.53
CA TYR A 83 10.31 -7.30 9.24
C TYR A 83 8.91 -7.58 9.78
N ASP A 84 8.58 -7.00 10.93
CA ASP A 84 7.23 -7.08 11.50
C ASP A 84 6.29 -6.04 10.88
N PRO A 85 4.96 -6.23 10.96
CA PRO A 85 4.01 -5.33 10.30
C PRO A 85 4.04 -3.88 10.81
N VAL A 86 4.51 -3.61 12.02
CA VAL A 86 4.62 -2.23 12.55
C VAL A 86 5.73 -1.49 11.82
N HIS A 87 6.89 -2.13 11.65
CA HIS A 87 7.97 -1.55 10.86
C HIS A 87 7.53 -1.30 9.41
N LEU A 88 6.86 -2.28 8.80
CA LEU A 88 6.37 -2.15 7.42
C LEU A 88 5.41 -0.96 7.26
N ASP A 89 4.50 -0.77 8.22
CA ASP A 89 3.54 0.34 8.23
C ASP A 89 4.24 1.70 8.23
N GLU A 90 5.21 1.87 9.14
CA GLU A 90 6.02 3.10 9.23
C GLU A 90 6.73 3.41 7.91
N ARG A 91 7.27 2.39 7.22
CA ARG A 91 7.95 2.57 5.93
C ARG A 91 6.98 2.95 4.82
N VAL A 92 5.80 2.31 4.76
CA VAL A 92 4.75 2.65 3.79
C VAL A 92 4.30 4.10 3.98
N GLU A 93 4.03 4.53 5.21
CA GLU A 93 3.62 5.91 5.49
C GLU A 93 4.70 6.93 5.09
N ALA A 94 5.97 6.63 5.43
CA ALA A 94 7.09 7.48 5.03
C ALA A 94 7.24 7.58 3.50
N PHE A 95 7.05 6.47 2.78
CA PHE A 95 7.03 6.45 1.32
C PHE A 95 5.87 7.28 0.77
N LEU A 96 4.65 7.15 1.29
CA LEU A 96 3.49 7.90 0.78
C LEU A 96 3.65 9.41 0.94
N VAL A 97 4.29 9.88 2.01
CA VAL A 97 4.64 11.31 2.19
C VAL A 97 5.61 11.79 1.09
N ARG A 98 6.63 10.98 0.77
CA ARG A 98 7.57 11.28 -0.31
C ARG A 98 6.90 11.24 -1.67
N PHE A 99 6.10 10.21 -1.94
CA PHE A 99 5.35 10.05 -3.18
C PHE A 99 4.40 11.22 -3.42
N ARG A 100 3.65 11.67 -2.40
CA ARG A 100 2.83 12.88 -2.50
C ARG A 100 3.65 14.10 -2.87
N THR A 101 4.82 14.27 -2.25
CA THR A 101 5.72 15.39 -2.53
C THR A 101 6.20 15.33 -3.99
N ALA A 102 6.57 14.15 -4.47
CA ALA A 102 6.95 13.94 -5.86
C ALA A 102 5.80 14.30 -6.83
N LEU A 103 4.58 13.82 -6.58
CA LEU A 103 3.40 14.13 -7.38
C LEU A 103 3.13 15.63 -7.50
N VAL A 104 3.28 16.39 -6.41
CA VAL A 104 3.07 17.85 -6.41
C VAL A 104 4.10 18.58 -7.28
N HIS A 105 5.32 18.04 -7.38
CA HIS A 105 6.40 18.62 -8.16
C HIS A 105 6.55 18.00 -9.56
N MET A 106 5.69 17.04 -9.93
CA MET A 106 5.67 16.51 -11.29
C MET A 106 5.27 17.62 -12.25
N THR A 107 6.21 18.00 -13.13
CA THR A 107 5.95 18.94 -14.21
C THR A 107 5.05 18.29 -15.26
N LYS A 108 4.23 19.11 -15.92
CA LYS A 108 3.45 18.70 -17.08
C LYS A 108 4.35 18.31 -18.25
#